data_AF-A0AAE9W7T3-F1
#
_entry.id   AF-A0AAE9W7T3-F1
#
_cell.length_a   1.000
_cell.length_b   1.000
_cell.length_c   1.000
_cell.angle_alpha   90.00
_cell.angle_beta   90.00
_cell.angle_gamma   90.00
#
_symmetry.space_group_name_H-M   'P 1'
#
loop_
_entity.id
_entity.type
_entity.pdbx_description
1 polymer ?
#
loop_
_entity_poly.entity_id
_entity_poly.type
_entity_poly.pdbx_seq_one_letter_code
_entity_poly.pdbx_strand_id
1 'polypeptide(L)'
;MFSRSAYRLFSRNAFKQGGKCFQSNLHSSSSSKAPFYQRHWKLLSLISSFSAGWVIYDISDVRSFIHGRIEMPLFHAFTSPEFSHSVAVMAASWGITPRDFTPDDQALAVELWGKKFSNPVGLAAGFDKQADAISGLLNFGFSYLEVGSVTPLPQPGNPKPRYFRLNPDLAVVNRYGFNSEGHEVILEKVQKRIRKHISKNKPELLKSFDENPAAYTDPSVLGVPRSLLSNKYLGINLGKNKNGNEVEDYVSGVRNFGNYADVLVINVSSPNTPGLRSLQRKSALTELLSAAVTERNKLNAPNPPLVVKIAPDLSETELADIASVLKKCKVDGVIVGNTTIQRPNTLKSTKHVEETGGLSGPPLKPITLNTLRTLRKHLSSNIPIIGCGGISSGKDAIEYARAGASMVQVYTALGYDGPVVAHKIKQEILAELNGKRWVDIIGKEE
;
A
#
# COMPACT_ATOMS: atom_id res chain seq x y z
N MET A 1 -38.03 11.45 0.92
CA MET A 1 -39.26 11.52 0.09
C MET A 1 -38.85 11.46 -1.37
N PHE A 2 -38.81 10.28 -1.98
CA PHE A 2 -38.81 10.07 -3.44
C PHE A 2 -39.44 8.68 -3.67
N SER A 3 -40.60 8.68 -4.32
CA SER A 3 -41.57 7.58 -4.36
C SER A 3 -41.25 6.55 -5.46
N ARG A 4 -41.33 5.25 -5.10
CA ARG A 4 -41.08 4.05 -5.92
C ARG A 4 -42.19 3.73 -6.97
N SER A 5 -42.89 4.73 -7.51
CA SER A 5 -44.13 4.50 -8.28
C SER A 5 -44.02 4.64 -9.81
N ALA A 6 -42.85 4.96 -10.39
CA ALA A 6 -42.74 5.22 -11.84
C ALA A 6 -42.36 4.01 -12.72
N TYR A 7 -42.01 2.85 -12.16
CA TYR A 7 -41.48 1.70 -12.94
C TYR A 7 -42.48 0.57 -13.24
N ARG A 8 -43.77 0.72 -12.91
CA ARG A 8 -44.80 -0.34 -13.11
C ARG A 8 -45.81 -0.10 -14.23
N LEU A 9 -45.71 0.99 -15.00
CA LEU A 9 -46.67 1.26 -16.09
C LEU A 9 -46.17 0.95 -17.52
N PHE A 10 -44.88 0.64 -17.72
CA PHE A 10 -44.33 0.40 -19.06
C PHE A 10 -44.18 -1.09 -19.46
N SER A 11 -44.50 -2.06 -18.60
CA SER A 11 -44.32 -3.50 -18.90
C SER A 11 -45.59 -4.30 -19.20
N ARG A 12 -46.77 -3.66 -19.31
CA ARG A 12 -48.04 -4.38 -19.53
C ARG A 12 -48.74 -4.16 -20.88
N ASN A 13 -48.31 -3.21 -21.71
CA ASN A 13 -48.97 -2.90 -22.99
C ASN A 13 -48.22 -3.36 -24.26
N ALA A 14 -47.00 -3.90 -24.15
CA ALA A 14 -46.26 -4.41 -25.32
C ALA A 14 -46.51 -5.90 -25.64
N PHE A 15 -47.24 -6.63 -24.78
CA PHE A 15 -47.41 -8.09 -24.88
C PHE A 15 -48.79 -8.57 -25.36
N LYS A 16 -49.64 -7.68 -25.90
CA LYS A 16 -51.02 -8.04 -26.31
C LYS A 16 -51.48 -7.63 -27.71
N GLN A 17 -50.59 -7.20 -28.61
CA GLN A 17 -50.97 -6.84 -29.99
C GLN A 17 -50.11 -7.46 -31.12
N GLY A 18 -49.35 -8.53 -30.85
CA GLY A 18 -48.51 -9.18 -31.87
C GLY A 18 -48.99 -10.55 -32.38
N GLY A 19 -50.10 -11.08 -31.85
CA GLY A 19 -50.50 -12.47 -32.11
C GLY A 19 -51.95 -12.57 -32.56
N LYS A 20 -52.19 -12.35 -33.86
CA LYS A 20 -53.34 -12.85 -34.66
C LYS A 20 -53.41 -12.07 -35.99
N CYS A 21 -52.52 -12.39 -36.91
CA CYS A 21 -52.78 -12.32 -38.35
C CYS A 21 -51.67 -13.11 -39.05
N PHE A 22 -51.99 -13.76 -40.16
CA PHE A 22 -51.16 -14.69 -40.93
C PHE A 22 -51.20 -16.16 -40.49
N GLN A 23 -52.39 -16.74 -40.60
CA GLN A 23 -52.53 -18.06 -41.21
C GLN A 23 -53.35 -17.90 -42.50
N SER A 24 -52.69 -17.96 -43.65
CA SER A 24 -53.20 -18.67 -44.83
C SER A 24 -52.14 -18.74 -45.93
N ASN A 25 -51.93 -19.98 -46.36
CA ASN A 25 -51.51 -20.43 -47.69
C ASN A 25 -50.17 -19.94 -48.27
N LEU A 26 -49.19 -20.85 -48.26
CA LEU A 26 -48.52 -21.35 -49.46
C LEU A 26 -47.69 -22.60 -49.14
N HIS A 27 -48.07 -23.72 -49.73
CA HIS A 27 -47.21 -24.89 -49.87
C HIS A 27 -46.06 -24.55 -50.84
N SER A 28 -44.83 -24.54 -50.33
CA SER A 28 -43.65 -24.91 -51.13
C SER A 28 -42.61 -25.57 -50.22
N SER A 29 -42.17 -26.74 -50.64
CA SER A 29 -41.09 -27.50 -50.02
C SER A 29 -39.76 -26.79 -50.23
N SER A 30 -39.15 -26.28 -49.15
CA SER A 30 -37.70 -26.26 -49.04
C SER A 30 -37.33 -26.55 -47.59
N SER A 31 -36.56 -27.62 -47.37
CA SER A 31 -35.95 -27.88 -46.08
C SER A 31 -34.81 -26.88 -45.85
N SER A 32 -35.12 -25.61 -45.60
CA SER A 32 -34.10 -24.70 -45.08
C SER A 32 -33.88 -25.08 -43.62
N LYS A 33 -32.85 -25.91 -43.39
CA LYS A 33 -32.39 -26.18 -42.04
C LYS A 33 -32.09 -24.82 -41.40
N ALA A 34 -32.87 -24.42 -40.38
CA ALA A 34 -32.66 -23.14 -39.68
C ALA A 34 -31.15 -22.89 -39.47
N PRO A 35 -30.63 -21.67 -39.72
CA PRO A 35 -29.20 -21.37 -39.64
C PRO A 35 -28.59 -21.94 -38.36
N PHE A 36 -27.35 -22.45 -38.44
CA PHE A 36 -26.68 -23.12 -37.32
C PHE A 36 -26.79 -22.33 -36.00
N TYR A 37 -26.66 -21.00 -36.08
CA TYR A 37 -26.83 -20.09 -34.95
C TYR A 37 -28.24 -20.16 -34.32
N GLN A 38 -29.32 -20.15 -35.11
CA GLN A 38 -30.69 -20.26 -34.60
C GLN A 38 -30.99 -21.63 -33.98
N ARG A 39 -30.31 -22.69 -34.40
CA ARG A 39 -30.45 -24.03 -33.80
C ARG A 39 -29.70 -24.19 -32.49
N HIS A 40 -28.57 -23.50 -32.36
CA HIS A 40 -27.66 -23.65 -31.23
C HIS A 40 -27.54 -22.39 -30.38
N TRP A 41 -28.44 -21.39 -30.53
CA TRP A 41 -28.31 -20.09 -29.87
C TRP A 41 -28.20 -20.23 -28.35
N LYS A 42 -28.96 -21.14 -27.72
CA LYS A 42 -28.87 -21.40 -26.27
C LYS A 42 -27.49 -21.91 -25.86
N LEU A 43 -26.91 -22.81 -26.65
CA LEU A 43 -25.57 -23.34 -26.41
C LEU A 43 -24.49 -22.26 -26.63
N LEU A 44 -24.61 -21.48 -27.70
CA LEU A 44 -23.70 -20.37 -28.00
C LEU A 44 -23.78 -19.27 -26.93
N SER A 45 -24.97 -18.93 -26.45
CA SER A 45 -25.17 -17.99 -25.34
C SER A 45 -24.58 -18.53 -24.04
N LEU A 46 -24.67 -19.84 -23.79
CA LEU A 46 -24.05 -20.47 -22.61
C LEU A 46 -22.52 -20.42 -22.70
N ILE A 47 -21.94 -20.79 -23.84
CA ILE A 47 -20.49 -20.73 -24.08
C ILE A 47 -19.98 -19.28 -23.97
N SER A 48 -20.70 -18.31 -24.56
CA SER A 48 -20.35 -16.90 -24.46
C SER A 48 -20.41 -16.39 -23.03
N SER A 49 -21.44 -16.76 -22.26
CA SER A 49 -21.58 -16.36 -20.86
C SER A 49 -20.48 -16.99 -20.00
N PHE A 50 -20.17 -18.26 -20.21
CA PHE A 50 -19.08 -18.94 -19.52
C PHE A 50 -17.71 -18.31 -19.84
N SER A 51 -17.46 -18.01 -21.11
CA SER A 51 -16.22 -17.36 -21.56
C SER A 51 -16.08 -15.96 -20.96
N ALA A 52 -17.16 -15.17 -20.96
CA ALA A 52 -17.16 -13.85 -20.32
C ALA A 52 -16.92 -13.95 -18.81
N GLY A 53 -17.55 -14.91 -18.14
CA GLY A 53 -17.33 -15.19 -16.72
C GLY A 53 -15.88 -15.57 -16.41
N TRP A 54 -15.26 -16.42 -17.23
CA TRP A 54 -13.86 -16.80 -17.11
C TRP A 54 -12.91 -15.61 -17.29
N VAL A 55 -13.15 -14.77 -18.30
CA VAL A 55 -12.36 -13.55 -18.54
C VAL A 55 -12.48 -12.57 -17.36
N ILE A 56 -13.69 -12.37 -16.83
CA ILE A 56 -13.90 -11.52 -15.65
C ILE A 56 -13.16 -12.09 -14.44
N TYR A 57 -13.22 -13.41 -14.23
CA TYR A 57 -12.50 -14.07 -13.14
C TYR A 57 -10.99 -13.89 -13.28
N ASP A 58 -10.43 -14.16 -14.46
CA ASP A 58 -8.99 -14.01 -14.72
C ASP A 58 -8.53 -12.57 -14.46
N ILE A 59 -9.18 -11.58 -15.06
CA ILE A 59 -8.83 -10.15 -14.89
C ILE A 59 -9.07 -9.65 -13.45
N SER A 60 -9.91 -10.34 -12.67
CA SER A 60 -10.09 -10.01 -11.26
C SER A 60 -8.97 -10.53 -10.35
N ASP A 61 -8.14 -11.45 -10.84
CA ASP A 61 -7.04 -12.06 -10.10
C ASP A 61 -5.72 -11.35 -10.41
N VAL A 62 -4.97 -10.96 -9.37
CA VAL A 62 -3.67 -10.30 -9.56
C VAL A 62 -2.67 -11.14 -10.37
N ARG A 63 -2.86 -12.46 -10.44
CA ARG A 63 -2.02 -13.40 -11.17
C ARG A 63 -2.23 -13.33 -12.68
N SER A 64 -3.30 -12.70 -13.17
CA SER A 64 -3.52 -12.57 -14.61
C SER A 64 -2.32 -11.91 -15.27
N PHE A 65 -1.82 -12.55 -16.32
CA PHE A 65 -0.69 -12.06 -17.08
C PHE A 65 -0.97 -10.68 -17.70
N ILE A 66 -2.24 -10.34 -17.91
CA ILE A 66 -2.69 -9.09 -18.54
C ILE A 66 -2.17 -7.89 -17.76
N HIS A 67 -2.24 -7.91 -16.42
CA HIS A 67 -1.84 -6.79 -15.59
C HIS A 67 -0.36 -6.43 -15.79
N GLY A 68 0.54 -7.38 -15.55
CA GLY A 68 1.99 -7.12 -15.62
C GLY A 68 2.54 -7.05 -17.05
N ARG A 69 1.97 -7.79 -18.01
CA ARG A 69 2.54 -7.94 -19.36
C ARG A 69 1.86 -7.08 -20.42
N ILE A 70 0.66 -6.56 -20.16
CA ILE A 70 -0.08 -5.73 -21.12
C ILE A 70 -0.38 -4.37 -20.50
N GLU A 71 -1.12 -4.31 -19.40
CA GLU A 71 -1.57 -3.04 -18.81
C GLU A 71 -0.39 -2.17 -18.38
N MET A 72 0.57 -2.73 -17.64
CA MET A 72 1.73 -1.97 -17.17
C MET A 72 2.55 -1.38 -18.33
N PRO A 73 2.99 -2.15 -19.35
CA PRO A 73 3.66 -1.58 -20.52
C PRO A 73 2.85 -0.50 -21.24
N LEU A 74 1.53 -0.68 -21.41
CA LEU A 74 0.66 0.32 -22.04
C LEU A 74 0.60 1.61 -21.21
N PHE A 75 0.38 1.51 -19.89
CA PHE A 75 0.42 2.69 -19.01
C PHE A 75 1.76 3.40 -19.11
N HIS A 76 2.86 2.66 -19.13
CA HIS A 76 4.20 3.21 -19.24
C HIS A 76 4.46 3.92 -20.57
N ALA A 77 3.89 3.42 -21.67
CA ALA A 77 4.03 4.00 -22.99
C ALA A 77 3.19 5.28 -23.18
N PHE A 78 1.97 5.33 -22.63
CA PHE A 78 1.00 6.38 -22.96
C PHE A 78 0.77 7.41 -21.86
N THR A 79 1.33 7.23 -20.67
CA THR A 79 1.09 8.14 -19.54
C THR A 79 2.36 8.58 -18.85
N SER A 80 2.30 9.77 -18.24
CA SER A 80 3.36 10.18 -17.33
C SER A 80 3.39 9.29 -16.08
N PRO A 81 4.57 9.13 -15.45
CA PRO A 81 4.68 8.35 -14.22
C PRO A 81 3.73 8.82 -13.10
N GLU A 82 3.55 10.14 -12.94
CA GLU A 82 2.67 10.68 -11.88
C GLU A 82 1.18 10.49 -12.23
N PHE A 83 0.80 10.60 -13.50
CA PHE A 83 -0.58 10.35 -13.93
C PHE A 83 -0.99 8.88 -13.80
N SER A 84 -0.16 7.94 -14.28
CA SER A 84 -0.42 6.50 -14.08
C SER A 84 -0.55 6.13 -12.61
N HIS A 85 0.27 6.72 -11.74
CA HIS A 85 0.16 6.51 -10.31
C HIS A 85 -1.20 7.01 -9.76
N SER A 86 -1.65 8.20 -10.15
CA SER A 86 -2.98 8.72 -9.77
C SER A 86 -4.12 7.82 -10.27
N VAL A 87 -4.02 7.30 -11.49
CA VAL A 87 -5.02 6.36 -12.03
C VAL A 87 -5.04 5.06 -11.22
N ALA A 88 -3.88 4.52 -10.84
CA ALA A 88 -3.80 3.30 -10.03
C ALA A 88 -4.44 3.48 -8.64
N VAL A 89 -4.16 4.61 -7.97
CA VAL A 89 -4.77 4.92 -6.66
C VAL A 89 -6.28 5.11 -6.79
N MET A 90 -6.74 5.80 -7.84
CA MET A 90 -8.17 5.99 -8.10
C MET A 90 -8.88 4.66 -8.38
N ALA A 91 -8.30 3.79 -9.21
CA ALA A 91 -8.85 2.47 -9.48
C ALA A 91 -8.94 1.62 -8.19
N ALA A 92 -7.88 1.67 -7.36
CA ALA A 92 -7.84 0.95 -6.09
C ALA A 92 -8.85 1.51 -5.07
N SER A 93 -9.09 2.84 -5.05
CA SER A 93 -10.10 3.46 -4.16
C SER A 93 -11.53 3.11 -4.56
N TRP A 94 -11.79 2.89 -5.85
CA TRP A 94 -13.07 2.40 -6.37
C TRP A 94 -13.25 0.88 -6.22
N GLY A 95 -12.19 0.16 -5.86
CA GLY A 95 -12.24 -1.30 -5.69
C GLY A 95 -12.37 -2.06 -7.01
N ILE A 96 -11.96 -1.46 -8.13
CA ILE A 96 -12.00 -2.08 -9.48
C ILE A 96 -10.67 -2.75 -9.85
N THR A 97 -9.67 -2.70 -8.97
CA THR A 97 -8.38 -3.36 -9.16
C THR A 97 -8.47 -4.85 -8.85
N PRO A 98 -7.59 -5.70 -9.43
CA PRO A 98 -7.56 -7.13 -9.14
C PRO A 98 -7.23 -7.41 -7.66
N ARG A 99 -7.52 -8.63 -7.22
CA ARG A 99 -7.31 -9.12 -5.86
C ARG A 99 -6.49 -10.41 -5.86
N ASP A 100 -5.62 -10.55 -4.87
CA ASP A 100 -5.00 -11.82 -4.54
C ASP A 100 -6.02 -12.68 -3.79
N PHE A 101 -6.48 -13.75 -4.45
CA PHE A 101 -7.37 -14.75 -3.86
C PHE A 101 -6.61 -15.90 -3.18
N THR A 102 -5.27 -15.90 -3.27
CA THR A 102 -4.44 -16.96 -2.71
C THR A 102 -4.29 -16.75 -1.20
N PRO A 103 -4.66 -17.73 -0.36
CA PRO A 103 -4.35 -17.68 1.07
C PRO A 103 -2.85 -17.63 1.32
N ASP A 104 -2.42 -16.90 2.35
CA ASP A 104 -1.03 -16.88 2.76
C ASP A 104 -0.65 -18.18 3.49
N ASP A 105 0.53 -18.72 3.15
CA ASP A 105 1.12 -19.88 3.82
C ASP A 105 1.62 -19.51 5.23
N GLN A 106 1.44 -20.41 6.20
CA GLN A 106 1.84 -20.18 7.60
C GLN A 106 3.35 -19.98 7.78
N ALA A 107 4.18 -20.50 6.86
CA ALA A 107 5.62 -20.26 6.86
C ALA A 107 5.98 -18.77 6.67
N LEU A 108 5.08 -17.96 6.12
CA LEU A 108 5.27 -16.51 5.94
C LEU A 108 4.83 -15.68 7.16
N ALA A 109 4.08 -16.26 8.10
CA ALA A 109 3.50 -15.50 9.19
C ALA A 109 4.56 -14.83 10.08
N VAL A 110 4.29 -13.59 10.50
CA VAL A 110 5.17 -12.80 11.36
C VAL A 110 4.38 -12.21 12.52
N GLU A 111 4.93 -12.25 13.73
CA GLU A 111 4.37 -11.54 14.88
C GLU A 111 5.27 -10.37 15.28
N LEU A 112 4.75 -9.14 15.24
CA LEU A 112 5.45 -7.93 15.68
C LEU A 112 4.52 -7.09 16.55
N TRP A 113 5.02 -6.57 17.67
CA TRP A 113 4.25 -5.69 18.56
C TRP A 113 2.89 -6.27 19.00
N GLY A 114 2.84 -7.59 19.21
CA GLY A 114 1.61 -8.35 19.53
C GLY A 114 0.60 -8.44 18.38
N LYS A 115 1.02 -8.15 17.13
CA LYS A 115 0.19 -8.17 15.92
C LYS A 115 0.65 -9.30 15.00
N LYS A 116 -0.29 -10.07 14.46
CA LYS A 116 -0.04 -11.23 13.60
C LYS A 116 -0.24 -10.86 12.13
N PHE A 117 0.86 -10.60 11.44
CA PHE A 117 0.90 -10.35 10.01
C PHE A 117 0.85 -11.67 9.26
N SER A 118 -0.03 -11.78 8.26
CA SER A 118 -0.20 -13.02 7.49
C SER A 118 1.01 -13.39 6.62
N ASN A 119 1.82 -12.40 6.25
CA ASN A 119 3.06 -12.55 5.48
C ASN A 119 4.03 -11.38 5.78
N PRO A 120 5.31 -11.42 5.38
CA PRO A 120 6.28 -10.38 5.75
C PRO A 120 6.30 -9.17 4.79
N VAL A 121 5.41 -9.10 3.80
CA VAL A 121 5.48 -8.13 2.69
C VAL A 121 4.46 -7.01 2.89
N GLY A 122 4.95 -5.78 3.00
CA GLY A 122 4.15 -4.56 3.07
C GLY A 122 4.32 -3.62 1.89
N LEU A 123 3.38 -2.69 1.71
CA LEU A 123 3.48 -1.56 0.78
C LEU A 123 4.01 -0.33 1.52
N ALA A 124 5.08 0.27 1.00
CA ALA A 124 5.75 1.41 1.62
C ALA A 124 4.94 2.72 1.51
N ALA A 125 5.22 3.68 2.40
CA ALA A 125 4.70 5.05 2.30
C ALA A 125 4.99 5.70 0.94
N GLY A 126 4.11 6.61 0.58
CA GLY A 126 4.19 7.45 -0.60
C GLY A 126 3.39 6.91 -1.78
N PHE A 127 2.85 5.68 -1.69
CA PHE A 127 1.96 5.14 -2.73
C PHE A 127 0.52 5.65 -2.51
N ASP A 128 -0.03 5.45 -1.32
CA ASP A 128 -1.31 6.05 -0.93
C ASP A 128 -1.07 7.19 0.08
N LYS A 129 -0.78 8.38 -0.44
CA LYS A 129 -0.46 9.53 0.41
C LYS A 129 -1.66 10.07 1.17
N GLN A 130 -2.87 9.86 0.64
CA GLN A 130 -4.10 10.48 1.12
C GLN A 130 -5.08 9.52 1.80
N ALA A 131 -4.69 8.26 1.99
CA ALA A 131 -5.54 7.19 2.55
C ALA A 131 -6.79 6.89 1.69
N ASP A 132 -6.69 7.07 0.37
CA ASP A 132 -7.80 6.88 -0.56
C ASP A 132 -8.07 5.41 -0.86
N ALA A 133 -7.04 4.58 -0.87
CA ALA A 133 -7.04 3.27 -1.51
C ALA A 133 -6.68 2.11 -0.57
N ILE A 134 -6.73 2.32 0.76
CA ILE A 134 -6.25 1.35 1.77
C ILE A 134 -6.70 -0.09 1.50
N SER A 135 -8.02 -0.33 1.35
CA SER A 135 -8.54 -1.68 1.11
C SER A 135 -8.15 -2.23 -0.26
N GLY A 136 -8.19 -1.41 -1.32
CA GLY A 136 -7.86 -1.83 -2.67
C GLY A 136 -6.40 -2.27 -2.78
N LEU A 137 -5.49 -1.52 -2.17
CA LEU A 137 -4.06 -1.85 -2.16
C LEU A 137 -3.75 -3.07 -1.28
N LEU A 138 -4.39 -3.18 -0.12
CA LEU A 138 -4.26 -4.37 0.73
C LEU A 138 -4.81 -5.65 0.07
N ASN A 139 -5.73 -5.53 -0.90
CA ASN A 139 -6.22 -6.66 -1.70
C ASN A 139 -5.17 -7.22 -2.67
N PHE A 140 -4.06 -6.53 -2.93
CA PHE A 140 -2.98 -7.07 -3.79
C PHE A 140 -2.17 -8.18 -3.14
N GLY A 141 -2.37 -8.45 -1.85
CA GLY A 141 -1.72 -9.55 -1.13
C GLY A 141 -0.77 -9.09 -0.02
N PHE A 142 -0.59 -7.78 0.19
CA PHE A 142 0.20 -7.22 1.29
C PHE A 142 -0.46 -7.49 2.65
N SER A 143 0.35 -7.71 3.69
CA SER A 143 -0.10 -7.79 5.10
C SER A 143 0.01 -6.46 5.84
N TYR A 144 0.73 -5.49 5.27
CA TYR A 144 0.94 -4.17 5.84
C TYR A 144 0.86 -3.10 4.74
N LEU A 145 0.17 -1.99 5.02
CA LEU A 145 0.14 -0.83 4.14
C LEU A 145 0.49 0.41 4.94
N GLU A 146 1.46 1.17 4.47
CA GLU A 146 1.81 2.46 5.05
C GLU A 146 1.30 3.60 4.17
N VAL A 147 0.35 4.41 4.67
CA VAL A 147 -0.14 5.63 4.00
C VAL A 147 0.72 6.84 4.36
N GLY A 148 0.59 7.94 3.61
CA GLY A 148 1.35 9.17 3.83
C GLY A 148 2.65 9.25 3.02
N SER A 149 3.63 10.08 3.35
CA SER A 149 3.70 10.92 4.56
C SER A 149 2.64 12.02 4.58
N VAL A 150 1.91 12.07 5.68
CA VAL A 150 0.87 13.04 5.98
C VAL A 150 1.49 14.24 6.71
N THR A 151 1.08 15.45 6.36
CA THR A 151 1.54 16.72 6.97
C THR A 151 0.39 17.45 7.66
N PRO A 152 0.64 18.26 8.71
CA PRO A 152 -0.42 18.99 9.42
C PRO A 152 -1.35 19.78 8.51
N LEU A 153 -0.77 20.70 7.74
CA LEU A 153 -1.48 21.51 6.77
C LEU A 153 -1.39 20.90 5.37
N PRO A 154 -2.38 21.18 4.50
CA PRO A 154 -2.29 20.82 3.09
C PRO A 154 -1.08 21.48 2.43
N GLN A 155 -0.39 20.76 1.55
CA GLN A 155 0.64 21.34 0.69
C GLN A 155 0.73 20.58 -0.65
N PRO A 156 0.97 21.29 -1.76
CA PRO A 156 0.98 20.69 -3.10
C PRO A 156 2.23 19.85 -3.39
N GLY A 157 3.27 19.98 -2.56
CA GLY A 157 4.62 19.45 -2.81
C GLY A 157 5.43 20.33 -3.78
N ASN A 158 6.53 19.79 -4.31
CA ASN A 158 7.39 20.51 -5.26
C ASN A 158 6.77 20.59 -6.67
N PRO A 159 7.18 21.54 -7.53
CA PRO A 159 6.67 21.68 -8.89
C PRO A 159 6.84 20.42 -9.76
N LYS A 160 5.91 20.22 -10.71
CA LYS A 160 5.96 19.13 -11.71
C LYS A 160 6.82 19.55 -12.92
N PRO A 161 7.47 18.60 -13.64
CA PRO A 161 7.54 17.16 -13.35
C PRO A 161 8.48 16.84 -12.17
N ARG A 162 8.11 15.81 -11.40
CA ARG A 162 8.79 15.43 -10.15
C ARG A 162 8.89 13.93 -9.89
N TYR A 163 8.52 13.11 -10.87
CA TYR A 163 8.51 11.66 -10.79
C TYR A 163 8.96 11.11 -12.14
N PHE A 164 10.12 10.47 -12.15
CA PHE A 164 10.85 10.08 -13.36
C PHE A 164 11.18 8.60 -13.31
N ARG A 165 10.86 7.88 -14.39
CA ARG A 165 11.21 6.45 -14.52
C ARG A 165 12.55 6.28 -15.20
N LEU A 166 13.37 5.41 -14.63
CA LEU A 166 14.63 4.92 -15.16
C LEU A 166 14.39 3.46 -15.57
N ASN A 167 13.74 3.27 -16.72
CA ASN A 167 13.21 1.97 -17.15
C ASN A 167 14.30 0.88 -17.26
N PRO A 168 15.49 1.12 -17.86
CA PRO A 168 16.58 0.14 -17.88
C PRO A 168 17.01 -0.38 -16.50
N ASP A 169 16.77 0.40 -15.45
CA ASP A 169 17.17 0.11 -14.08
C ASP A 169 16.01 -0.41 -13.22
N LEU A 170 14.78 -0.44 -13.76
CA LEU A 170 13.55 -0.62 -12.99
C LEU A 170 13.50 0.32 -11.77
N ALA A 171 14.00 1.54 -11.97
CA ALA A 171 14.24 2.51 -10.92
C ALA A 171 13.44 3.80 -11.14
N VAL A 172 13.43 4.65 -10.13
CA VAL A 172 12.71 5.91 -10.17
C VAL A 172 13.51 6.99 -9.46
N VAL A 173 13.51 8.20 -10.01
CA VAL A 173 13.92 9.40 -9.29
C VAL A 173 12.68 10.24 -9.00
N ASN A 174 12.52 10.70 -7.76
CA ASN A 174 11.40 11.56 -7.39
C ASN A 174 11.80 12.71 -6.47
N ARG A 175 11.07 13.81 -6.63
CA ARG A 175 11.18 15.01 -5.81
C ARG A 175 9.83 15.53 -5.34
N TYR A 176 8.95 14.66 -4.85
CA TYR A 176 7.58 15.06 -4.47
C TYR A 176 7.50 16.18 -3.42
N GLY A 177 8.32 16.13 -2.36
CA GLY A 177 8.30 17.12 -1.28
C GLY A 177 7.03 17.08 -0.41
N PHE A 178 6.61 15.88 0.01
CA PHE A 178 5.42 15.65 0.86
C PHE A 178 4.16 16.39 0.37
N ASN A 179 3.73 16.14 -0.87
CA ASN A 179 2.37 16.55 -1.26
C ASN A 179 1.34 15.81 -0.40
N SER A 180 0.45 16.56 0.23
CA SER A 180 -0.49 16.07 1.26
C SER A 180 -1.71 17.01 1.31
N GLU A 181 -2.90 16.45 1.51
CA GLU A 181 -4.15 17.19 1.73
C GLU A 181 -4.34 17.68 3.17
N GLY A 182 -3.38 17.40 4.07
CA GLY A 182 -3.45 17.84 5.46
C GLY A 182 -4.07 16.81 6.41
N HIS A 183 -3.91 17.03 7.71
CA HIS A 183 -4.42 16.12 8.73
C HIS A 183 -5.95 16.02 8.69
N GLU A 184 -6.64 17.16 8.58
CA GLU A 184 -8.10 17.25 8.65
C GLU A 184 -8.78 16.37 7.58
N VAL A 185 -8.41 16.56 6.31
CA VAL A 185 -9.00 15.82 5.18
C VAL A 185 -8.73 14.32 5.28
N ILE A 186 -7.49 13.95 5.61
CA ILE A 186 -7.11 12.52 5.68
C ILE A 186 -7.77 11.85 6.88
N LEU A 187 -7.89 12.55 8.02
CA LEU A 187 -8.58 12.05 9.20
C LEU A 187 -10.06 11.82 8.90
N GLU A 188 -10.74 12.74 8.20
CA GLU A 188 -12.12 12.57 7.77
C GLU A 188 -12.30 11.33 6.89
N LYS A 189 -11.39 11.12 5.91
CA LYS A 189 -11.40 9.93 5.05
C LYS A 189 -11.27 8.63 5.86
N VAL A 190 -10.35 8.59 6.81
CA VAL A 190 -10.13 7.43 7.69
C VAL A 190 -11.35 7.20 8.59
N GLN A 191 -11.87 8.23 9.23
CA GLN A 191 -13.07 8.16 10.07
C GLN A 191 -14.29 7.67 9.26
N LYS A 192 -14.49 8.17 8.04
CA LYS A 192 -15.59 7.74 7.15
C LYS A 192 -15.52 6.25 6.82
N ARG A 193 -14.31 5.70 6.63
CA ARG A 193 -14.11 4.26 6.42
C ARG A 193 -14.51 3.46 7.65
N ILE A 194 -14.07 3.88 8.83
CA ILE A 194 -14.40 3.22 10.11
C ILE A 194 -15.90 3.33 10.40
N ARG A 195 -16.49 4.51 10.21
CA ARG A 195 -17.93 4.75 10.34
C ARG A 195 -18.74 3.81 9.45
N LYS A 196 -18.33 3.62 8.19
CA LYS A 196 -18.97 2.67 7.27
C LYS A 196 -18.87 1.23 7.79
N HIS A 197 -17.72 0.82 8.33
CA HIS A 197 -17.57 -0.49 8.95
C HIS A 197 -18.47 -0.67 10.18
N ILE A 198 -18.50 0.31 11.07
CA ILE A 198 -19.36 0.31 12.26
C ILE A 198 -20.83 0.25 11.85
N SER A 199 -21.28 1.09 10.91
CA SER A 199 -22.68 1.08 10.44
C SER A 199 -23.13 -0.27 9.89
N LYS A 200 -22.21 -1.05 9.33
CA LYS A 200 -22.50 -2.36 8.74
C LYS A 200 -22.47 -3.49 9.78
N ASN A 201 -21.52 -3.45 10.72
CA ASN A 201 -21.22 -4.59 11.59
C ASN A 201 -21.64 -4.37 13.05
N LYS A 202 -21.73 -3.11 13.51
CA LYS A 202 -22.02 -2.70 14.88
C LYS A 202 -22.84 -1.39 14.91
N PRO A 203 -24.03 -1.34 14.27
CA PRO A 203 -24.80 -0.11 14.09
C PRO A 203 -25.19 0.58 15.42
N GLU A 204 -25.27 -0.17 16.52
CA GLU A 204 -25.53 0.33 17.87
C GLU A 204 -24.46 1.31 18.37
N LEU A 205 -23.22 1.22 17.88
CA LEU A 205 -22.12 2.11 18.26
C LEU A 205 -22.06 3.39 17.42
N LEU A 206 -22.89 3.52 16.38
CA LEU A 206 -22.74 4.58 15.38
C LEU A 206 -22.91 5.99 15.97
N LYS A 207 -23.90 6.17 16.85
CA LYS A 207 -24.13 7.47 17.50
C LYS A 207 -22.92 7.88 18.36
N SER A 208 -22.42 6.96 19.18
CA SER A 208 -21.28 7.23 20.06
C SER A 208 -19.97 7.42 19.29
N PHE A 209 -19.81 6.71 18.16
CA PHE A 209 -18.71 6.96 17.23
C PHE A 209 -18.79 8.38 16.65
N ASP A 210 -19.97 8.82 16.20
CA ASP A 210 -20.12 10.16 15.61
C ASP A 210 -19.83 11.28 16.64
N GLU A 211 -20.05 11.04 17.94
CA GLU A 211 -19.73 11.98 19.03
C GLU A 211 -18.23 11.98 19.41
N ASN A 212 -17.57 10.81 19.43
CA ASN A 212 -16.15 10.70 19.75
C ASN A 212 -15.48 9.56 18.95
N PRO A 213 -15.12 9.80 17.67
CA PRO A 213 -14.63 8.74 16.80
C PRO A 213 -13.42 7.99 17.37
N ALA A 214 -12.48 8.71 17.97
CA ALA A 214 -11.22 8.17 18.46
C ALA A 214 -11.40 7.11 19.56
N ALA A 215 -12.48 7.16 20.34
CA ALA A 215 -12.75 6.18 21.40
C ALA A 215 -13.24 4.81 20.88
N TYR A 216 -13.67 4.72 19.62
CA TYR A 216 -14.31 3.53 19.04
C TYR A 216 -13.47 2.89 17.92
N THR A 217 -12.16 3.15 17.94
CA THR A 217 -11.20 2.69 16.93
C THR A 217 -10.32 1.54 17.44
N ASP A 218 -10.50 1.12 18.68
CA ASP A 218 -9.78 -0.02 19.25
C ASP A 218 -10.11 -1.30 18.45
N PRO A 219 -9.11 -2.09 18.02
CA PRO A 219 -9.35 -3.37 17.34
C PRO A 219 -10.29 -4.33 18.09
N SER A 220 -10.31 -4.33 19.42
CA SER A 220 -11.26 -5.12 20.23
C SER A 220 -12.71 -4.65 20.05
N VAL A 221 -12.91 -3.33 19.88
CA VAL A 221 -14.20 -2.73 19.55
C VAL A 221 -14.56 -2.96 18.09
N LEU A 222 -13.60 -2.85 17.16
CA LEU A 222 -13.87 -3.03 15.72
C LEU A 222 -14.02 -4.51 15.31
N GLY A 223 -13.45 -5.44 16.10
CA GLY A 223 -13.34 -6.87 15.78
C GLY A 223 -12.28 -7.19 14.71
N VAL A 224 -11.54 -6.18 14.25
CA VAL A 224 -10.51 -6.25 13.20
C VAL A 224 -9.45 -5.18 13.45
N PRO A 225 -8.23 -5.30 12.87
CA PRO A 225 -7.25 -4.20 12.86
C PRO A 225 -7.81 -2.90 12.29
N ARG A 226 -7.12 -1.78 12.52
CA ARG A 226 -7.57 -0.44 12.05
C ARG A 226 -7.50 -0.28 10.53
N SER A 227 -6.83 -1.19 9.84
CA SER A 227 -6.95 -1.39 8.39
C SER A 227 -8.37 -1.78 7.92
N LEU A 228 -9.19 -2.32 8.85
CA LEU A 228 -10.50 -2.94 8.65
C LEU A 228 -10.46 -4.27 7.90
N LEU A 229 -9.30 -4.92 7.84
CA LEU A 229 -9.10 -6.23 7.22
C LEU A 229 -8.33 -7.15 8.17
N SER A 230 -8.78 -8.40 8.31
CA SER A 230 -8.17 -9.37 9.21
C SER A 230 -6.71 -9.67 8.84
N ASN A 231 -5.83 -9.74 9.85
CA ASN A 231 -4.38 -9.97 9.73
C ASN A 231 -3.63 -9.02 8.77
N LYS A 232 -4.24 -7.87 8.46
CA LYS A 232 -3.65 -6.80 7.66
C LYS A 232 -3.62 -5.52 8.47
N TYR A 233 -2.53 -4.77 8.42
CA TYR A 233 -2.34 -3.63 9.32
C TYR A 233 -2.07 -2.33 8.56
N LEU A 234 -2.55 -1.23 9.14
CA LEU A 234 -2.41 0.13 8.61
C LEU A 234 -1.32 0.90 9.35
N GLY A 235 -0.26 1.25 8.63
CA GLY A 235 0.71 2.24 9.04
C GLY A 235 0.29 3.64 8.60
N ILE A 236 0.41 4.63 9.49
CA ILE A 236 0.26 6.05 9.13
C ILE A 236 1.61 6.73 9.28
N ASN A 237 2.17 7.16 8.15
CA ASN A 237 3.44 7.85 8.08
C ASN A 237 3.24 9.36 8.21
N LEU A 238 3.92 9.95 9.19
CA LEU A 238 3.86 11.36 9.55
C LEU A 238 5.10 12.08 9.06
N GLY A 239 4.91 13.28 8.50
CA GLY A 239 5.95 14.20 8.11
C GLY A 239 5.60 15.62 8.54
N LYS A 240 6.58 16.53 8.45
CA LYS A 240 6.37 17.95 8.70
C LYS A 240 5.99 18.70 7.43
N ASN A 241 5.28 19.81 7.58
CA ASN A 241 5.15 20.79 6.52
C ASN A 241 6.52 21.38 6.15
N LYS A 242 6.68 21.85 4.90
CA LYS A 242 7.97 22.39 4.40
C LYS A 242 8.55 23.46 5.34
N ASN A 243 7.71 24.39 5.77
CA ASN A 243 8.05 25.49 6.69
C ASN A 243 7.47 25.27 8.10
N GLY A 244 7.05 24.06 8.44
CA GLY A 244 6.46 23.71 9.73
C GLY A 244 7.51 23.41 10.80
N ASN A 245 7.04 23.25 12.03
CA ASN A 245 7.88 23.01 13.19
C ASN A 245 8.46 21.59 13.15
N GLU A 246 9.71 21.43 13.56
CA GLU A 246 10.43 20.16 13.47
C GLU A 246 9.95 19.08 14.45
N VAL A 247 9.23 19.47 15.50
CA VAL A 247 8.69 18.57 16.54
C VAL A 247 7.16 18.60 16.55
N GLU A 248 6.55 19.77 16.64
CA GLU A 248 5.10 19.91 16.83
C GLU A 248 4.29 19.37 15.65
N ASP A 249 4.80 19.46 14.42
CA ASP A 249 4.14 18.88 13.26
C ASP A 249 3.98 17.35 13.41
N TYR A 250 4.97 16.67 13.98
CA TYR A 250 4.88 15.23 14.25
C TYR A 250 4.01 14.94 15.47
N VAL A 251 4.13 15.72 16.54
CA VAL A 251 3.33 15.57 17.77
C VAL A 251 1.84 15.74 17.46
N SER A 252 1.46 16.75 16.67
CA SER A 252 0.09 16.91 16.19
C SER A 252 -0.38 15.74 15.31
N GLY A 253 0.51 15.15 14.51
CA GLY A 253 0.24 13.92 13.76
C GLY A 253 -0.03 12.72 14.67
N VAL A 254 0.75 12.55 15.74
CA VAL A 254 0.53 11.52 16.75
C VAL A 254 -0.84 11.70 17.42
N ARG A 255 -1.21 12.93 17.81
CA ARG A 255 -2.52 13.27 18.38
C ARG A 255 -3.67 12.90 17.44
N ASN A 256 -3.56 13.28 16.17
CA ASN A 256 -4.65 13.14 15.22
C ASN A 256 -4.83 11.69 14.73
N PHE A 257 -3.73 10.96 14.51
CA PHE A 257 -3.77 9.67 13.84
C PHE A 257 -3.48 8.47 14.73
N GLY A 258 -2.97 8.66 15.95
CA GLY A 258 -2.52 7.53 16.76
C GLY A 258 -3.63 6.54 17.13
N ASN A 259 -4.84 7.02 17.41
CA ASN A 259 -5.99 6.14 17.63
C ASN A 259 -6.48 5.44 16.35
N TYR A 260 -6.02 5.87 15.16
CA TYR A 260 -6.47 5.34 13.87
C TYR A 260 -5.41 4.49 13.16
N ALA A 261 -4.20 4.42 13.70
CA ALA A 261 -3.10 3.67 13.14
C ALA A 261 -2.91 2.32 13.86
N ASP A 262 -2.60 1.27 13.11
CA ASP A 262 -2.01 0.05 13.70
C ASP A 262 -0.52 0.24 13.97
N VAL A 263 0.15 1.12 13.21
CA VAL A 263 1.56 1.53 13.39
C VAL A 263 1.70 3.02 13.06
N LEU A 264 2.33 3.81 13.92
CA LEU A 264 2.69 5.20 13.61
C LEU A 264 4.14 5.26 13.13
N VAL A 265 4.39 6.01 12.05
CA VAL A 265 5.74 6.15 11.48
C VAL A 265 6.18 7.61 11.48
N ILE A 266 7.31 7.92 12.12
CA ILE A 266 7.96 9.24 12.11
C ILE A 266 8.98 9.27 10.96
N ASN A 267 8.70 10.03 9.89
CA ASN A 267 9.57 10.10 8.72
C ASN A 267 10.51 11.29 8.71
N VAL A 268 11.77 11.03 9.05
CA VAL A 268 12.87 12.01 9.09
C VAL A 268 13.82 11.89 7.89
N SER A 269 13.44 11.19 6.83
CA SER A 269 14.39 10.68 5.81
C SER A 269 14.14 11.10 4.37
N SER A 270 13.06 11.80 4.08
CA SER A 270 12.81 12.36 2.72
C SER A 270 13.94 13.32 2.31
N PRO A 271 14.58 13.12 1.14
CA PRO A 271 15.55 14.08 0.60
C PRO A 271 14.88 15.31 -0.02
N ASN A 272 13.56 15.29 -0.17
CA ASN A 272 12.81 16.24 -0.98
C ASN A 272 12.19 17.39 -0.18
N THR A 273 12.35 17.34 1.15
CA THR A 273 11.95 18.38 2.08
C THR A 273 13.24 18.97 2.68
N PRO A 274 13.60 20.22 2.35
CA PRO A 274 14.85 20.83 2.82
C PRO A 274 15.00 20.74 4.34
N GLY A 275 16.22 20.43 4.80
CA GLY A 275 16.55 20.32 6.23
C GLY A 275 16.05 19.05 6.93
N LEU A 276 15.10 18.30 6.35
CA LEU A 276 14.44 17.17 7.04
C LEU A 276 15.42 16.09 7.51
N ARG A 277 16.39 15.72 6.67
CA ARG A 277 17.39 14.68 7.02
C ARG A 277 18.30 15.08 8.18
N SER A 278 18.41 16.38 8.47
CA SER A 278 19.18 16.87 9.61
C SER A 278 18.55 16.52 10.96
N LEU A 279 17.25 16.15 10.98
CA LEU A 279 16.54 15.63 12.15
C LEU A 279 17.04 14.25 12.58
N GLN A 280 17.84 13.56 11.75
CA GLN A 280 18.46 12.28 12.10
C GLN A 280 19.69 12.46 13.00
N ARG A 281 20.19 13.68 13.17
CA ARG A 281 21.28 13.98 14.11
C ARG A 281 20.82 13.72 15.54
N LYS A 282 21.71 13.17 16.36
CA LYS A 282 21.43 12.68 17.72
C LYS A 282 20.54 13.59 18.57
N SER A 283 20.89 14.88 18.66
CA SER A 283 20.16 15.84 19.52
C SER A 283 18.73 16.07 19.02
N ALA A 284 18.57 16.45 17.74
CA ALA A 284 17.28 16.71 17.14
C ALA A 284 16.37 15.46 17.13
N LEU A 285 16.96 14.30 16.83
CA LEU A 285 16.23 13.03 16.84
C LEU A 285 15.75 12.67 18.26
N THR A 286 16.57 12.91 19.27
CA THR A 286 16.21 12.67 20.68
C THR A 286 15.04 13.55 21.10
N GLU A 287 15.08 14.84 20.77
CA GLU A 287 14.02 15.80 21.08
C GLU A 287 12.70 15.37 20.43
N LEU A 288 12.72 15.15 19.11
CA LEU A 288 11.56 14.75 18.33
C LEU A 288 10.94 13.44 18.84
N LEU A 289 11.74 12.38 18.98
CA LEU A 289 11.22 11.06 19.37
C LEU A 289 10.75 11.04 20.83
N SER A 290 11.40 11.78 21.73
CA SER A 290 10.94 11.88 23.11
C SER A 290 9.57 12.57 23.19
N ALA A 291 9.36 13.65 22.44
CA ALA A 291 8.08 14.34 22.36
C ALA A 291 7.00 13.44 21.74
N ALA A 292 7.30 12.79 20.62
CA ALA A 292 6.36 11.92 19.92
C ALA A 292 5.94 10.70 20.75
N VAL A 293 6.89 10.04 21.44
CA VAL A 293 6.58 8.91 22.35
C VAL A 293 5.79 9.38 23.56
N THR A 294 6.14 10.54 24.13
CA THR A 294 5.38 11.13 25.25
C THR A 294 3.94 11.39 24.84
N GLU A 295 3.71 11.95 23.66
CA GLU A 295 2.37 12.20 23.15
C GLU A 295 1.62 10.90 22.84
N ARG A 296 2.28 9.92 22.22
CA ARG A 296 1.72 8.60 21.95
C ARG A 296 1.21 7.93 23.22
N ASN A 297 1.92 8.11 24.33
CA ASN A 297 1.57 7.50 25.61
C ASN A 297 0.34 8.15 26.28
N LYS A 298 -0.12 9.31 25.81
CA LYS A 298 -1.36 9.96 26.29
C LYS A 298 -2.62 9.47 25.55
N LEU A 299 -2.46 8.69 24.48
CA LEU A 299 -3.57 8.21 23.65
C LEU A 299 -4.37 7.10 24.34
N ASN A 300 -5.48 6.69 23.70
CA ASN A 300 -6.29 5.60 24.18
C ASN A 300 -5.56 4.27 23.92
N ALA A 301 -5.53 3.41 24.94
CA ALA A 301 -5.00 2.07 24.79
C ALA A 301 -5.88 1.23 23.82
N PRO A 302 -5.30 0.26 23.08
CA PRO A 302 -3.87 0.02 22.95
C PRO A 302 -3.21 1.07 22.05
N ASN A 303 -2.14 1.67 22.55
CA ASN A 303 -1.38 2.65 21.80
C ASN A 303 -0.66 1.98 20.61
N PRO A 304 -0.61 2.61 19.43
CA PRO A 304 0.14 2.05 18.31
C PRO A 304 1.65 2.01 18.62
N PRO A 305 2.39 0.99 18.13
CA PRO A 305 3.85 1.08 18.06
C PRO A 305 4.26 2.32 17.26
N LEU A 306 5.27 3.02 17.76
CA LEU A 306 5.88 4.18 17.12
C LEU A 306 7.21 3.75 16.52
N VAL A 307 7.32 3.93 15.20
CA VAL A 307 8.45 3.52 14.37
C VAL A 307 9.08 4.74 13.73
N VAL A 308 10.40 4.76 13.54
CA VAL A 308 11.08 5.83 12.79
C VAL A 308 11.54 5.34 11.42
N LYS A 309 11.43 6.16 10.38
CA LYS A 309 11.94 5.84 9.03
C LYS A 309 13.17 6.67 8.71
N ILE A 310 14.31 5.99 8.53
CA ILE A 310 15.63 6.61 8.34
C ILE A 310 16.12 6.52 6.89
N ALA A 311 17.03 7.43 6.52
CA ALA A 311 17.65 7.47 5.21
C ALA A 311 18.70 6.36 5.08
N PRO A 312 19.00 5.91 3.85
CA PRO A 312 20.08 4.96 3.60
C PRO A 312 21.46 5.63 3.57
N ASP A 313 21.50 6.97 3.40
CA ASP A 313 22.71 7.76 3.22
C ASP A 313 23.25 8.25 4.58
N LEU A 314 23.69 7.32 5.43
CA LEU A 314 24.17 7.60 6.79
C LEU A 314 25.51 6.90 7.04
N SER A 315 26.40 7.54 7.79
CA SER A 315 27.65 6.94 8.27
C SER A 315 27.40 5.92 9.39
N GLU A 316 28.40 5.08 9.67
CA GLU A 316 28.34 4.17 10.82
C GLU A 316 28.18 4.90 12.16
N THR A 317 28.84 6.05 12.34
CA THR A 317 28.70 6.86 13.55
C THR A 317 27.29 7.43 13.70
N GLU A 318 26.67 7.90 12.61
CA GLU A 318 25.28 8.36 12.61
C GLU A 318 24.31 7.20 12.93
N LEU A 319 24.55 6.01 12.41
CA LEU A 319 23.73 4.83 12.69
C LEU A 319 23.86 4.37 14.15
N ALA A 320 25.06 4.40 14.73
CA ALA A 320 25.27 4.12 16.15
C ALA A 320 24.55 5.14 17.04
N ASP A 321 24.59 6.43 16.69
CA ASP A 321 23.86 7.48 17.38
C ASP A 321 22.35 7.27 17.28
N ILE A 322 21.81 6.99 16.10
CA ILE A 322 20.40 6.66 15.91
C ILE A 322 20.00 5.50 16.80
N ALA A 323 20.74 4.39 16.78
CA ALA A 323 20.45 3.21 17.61
C ALA A 323 20.40 3.55 19.11
N SER A 324 21.33 4.38 19.59
CA SER A 324 21.35 4.90 20.96
C SER A 324 20.08 5.70 21.28
N VAL A 325 19.65 6.57 20.37
CA VAL A 325 18.43 7.38 20.53
C VAL A 325 17.18 6.49 20.55
N LEU A 326 17.06 5.50 19.65
CA LEU A 326 15.88 4.62 19.61
C LEU A 326 15.69 3.89 20.94
N LYS A 327 16.78 3.38 21.51
CA LYS A 327 16.77 2.73 22.82
C LYS A 327 16.39 3.72 23.93
N LYS A 328 17.00 4.91 23.95
CA LYS A 328 16.74 5.94 24.97
C LYS A 328 15.28 6.40 24.97
N CYS A 329 14.72 6.66 23.79
CA CYS A 329 13.36 7.16 23.62
C CYS A 329 12.30 6.06 23.68
N LYS A 330 12.69 4.78 23.78
CA LYS A 330 11.79 3.61 23.77
C LYS A 330 10.92 3.55 22.51
N VAL A 331 11.55 3.75 21.35
CA VAL A 331 10.92 3.56 20.05
C VAL A 331 10.71 2.07 19.79
N ASP A 332 9.58 1.72 19.18
CA ASP A 332 9.14 0.33 19.05
C ASP A 332 9.75 -0.38 17.83
N GLY A 333 10.27 0.36 16.84
CA GLY A 333 10.92 -0.21 15.66
C GLY A 333 11.54 0.83 14.74
N VAL A 334 12.18 0.36 13.66
CA VAL A 334 12.79 1.24 12.65
C VAL A 334 12.52 0.70 11.24
N ILE A 335 12.17 1.59 10.31
CA ILE A 335 12.18 1.31 8.88
C ILE A 335 13.52 1.79 8.33
N VAL A 336 14.33 0.86 7.83
CA VAL A 336 15.62 1.16 7.22
C VAL A 336 15.46 1.25 5.72
N GLY A 337 15.68 2.46 5.21
CA GLY A 337 15.59 2.76 3.81
C GLY A 337 14.46 3.75 3.50
N ASN A 338 14.89 4.87 2.96
CA ASN A 338 14.11 5.74 2.11
C ASN A 338 14.86 5.82 0.77
N THR A 339 14.47 6.68 -0.15
CA THR A 339 15.24 6.92 -1.38
C THR A 339 16.67 7.39 -1.07
N THR A 340 17.65 7.06 -1.91
CA THR A 340 19.03 7.58 -1.82
C THR A 340 19.20 8.84 -2.66
N ILE A 341 20.07 9.76 -2.23
CA ILE A 341 20.52 10.87 -3.11
C ILE A 341 21.69 10.48 -4.01
N GLN A 342 22.32 9.33 -3.75
CA GLN A 342 23.43 8.83 -4.55
C GLN A 342 22.94 8.44 -5.95
N ARG A 343 23.87 8.46 -6.91
CA ARG A 343 23.70 7.96 -8.28
C ARG A 343 24.78 6.91 -8.54
N PRO A 344 24.50 5.62 -8.25
CA PRO A 344 25.48 4.56 -8.47
C PRO A 344 25.93 4.52 -9.93
N ASN A 345 27.23 4.27 -10.16
CA ASN A 345 27.79 4.08 -11.49
C ASN A 345 27.26 2.81 -12.20
N THR A 346 26.50 1.97 -11.50
CA THR A 346 25.82 0.79 -12.02
C THR A 346 24.51 1.11 -12.75
N LEU A 347 24.05 2.37 -12.72
CA LEU A 347 22.87 2.82 -13.45
C LEU A 347 23.08 2.67 -14.97
N LYS A 348 22.10 2.06 -15.64
CA LYS A 348 22.07 1.83 -17.08
C LYS A 348 21.33 2.94 -17.83
N SER A 349 20.39 3.61 -17.17
CA SER A 349 19.66 4.72 -17.77
C SER A 349 20.60 5.88 -18.06
N THR A 350 20.40 6.56 -19.19
CA THR A 350 21.05 7.84 -19.50
C THR A 350 20.09 9.01 -19.29
N LYS A 351 18.78 8.75 -19.34
CA LYS A 351 17.74 9.75 -19.12
C LYS A 351 17.39 9.83 -17.63
N HIS A 352 17.16 11.07 -17.16
CA HIS A 352 16.70 11.37 -15.81
C HIS A 352 17.63 11.01 -14.64
N VAL A 353 18.86 10.54 -14.91
CA VAL A 353 19.84 10.23 -13.86
C VAL A 353 20.23 11.48 -13.08
N GLU A 354 20.44 12.59 -13.79
CA GLU A 354 20.82 13.89 -13.21
C GLU A 354 19.64 14.65 -12.58
N GLU A 355 18.43 14.09 -12.62
CA GLU A 355 17.29 14.73 -11.97
C GLU A 355 17.51 14.81 -10.46
N THR A 356 17.21 15.97 -9.88
CA THR A 356 17.27 16.15 -8.43
C THR A 356 16.20 15.30 -7.75
N GLY A 357 16.51 14.87 -6.52
CA GLY A 357 15.62 14.08 -5.68
C GLY A 357 16.16 12.69 -5.36
N GLY A 358 15.31 11.88 -4.76
CA GLY A 358 15.64 10.56 -4.28
C GLY A 358 15.48 9.47 -5.36
N LEU A 359 16.50 8.63 -5.50
CA LEU A 359 16.52 7.39 -6.28
C LEU A 359 15.93 6.23 -5.46
N SER A 360 15.03 5.47 -6.07
CA SER A 360 14.51 4.19 -5.57
C SER A 360 14.55 3.11 -6.64
N GLY A 361 14.33 1.86 -6.24
CA GLY A 361 14.38 0.69 -7.12
C GLY A 361 15.63 -0.16 -6.87
N PRO A 362 15.87 -1.20 -7.69
CA PRO A 362 16.98 -2.13 -7.50
C PRO A 362 18.36 -1.48 -7.25
N PRO A 363 18.75 -0.37 -7.91
CA PRO A 363 20.05 0.27 -7.66
C PRO A 363 20.26 0.77 -6.21
N LEU A 364 19.19 1.02 -5.46
CA LEU A 364 19.24 1.45 -4.06
C LEU A 364 19.55 0.28 -3.09
N LYS A 365 19.20 -0.96 -3.47
CA LYS A 365 19.24 -2.12 -2.57
C LYS A 365 20.60 -2.31 -1.87
N PRO A 366 21.76 -2.27 -2.55
CA PRO A 366 23.05 -2.48 -1.89
C PRO A 366 23.33 -1.46 -0.78
N ILE A 367 22.96 -0.19 -1.02
CA ILE A 367 23.14 0.90 -0.05
C ILE A 367 22.27 0.63 1.17
N THR A 368 20.96 0.41 0.97
CA THR A 368 20.03 0.17 2.07
C THR A 368 20.35 -1.10 2.85
N LEU A 369 20.78 -2.17 2.20
CA LEU A 369 21.14 -3.43 2.85
C LEU A 369 22.39 -3.24 3.74
N ASN A 370 23.38 -2.47 3.26
CA ASN A 370 24.53 -2.09 4.09
C ASN A 370 24.12 -1.26 5.31
N THR A 371 23.27 -0.24 5.13
CA THR A 371 22.72 0.55 6.25
C THR A 371 22.03 -0.34 7.27
N LEU A 372 21.23 -1.30 6.82
CA LEU A 372 20.49 -2.21 7.67
C LEU A 372 21.41 -3.11 8.49
N ARG A 373 22.40 -3.74 7.86
CA ARG A 373 23.40 -4.58 8.54
C ARG A 373 24.15 -3.79 9.60
N THR A 374 24.63 -2.60 9.25
CA THR A 374 25.35 -1.74 10.19
C THR A 374 24.47 -1.33 11.36
N LEU A 375 23.24 -0.87 11.12
CA LEU A 375 22.31 -0.51 12.18
C LEU A 375 21.98 -1.73 13.08
N ARG A 376 21.82 -2.91 12.48
CA ARG A 376 21.48 -4.14 13.23
C ARG A 376 22.56 -4.53 14.23
N LYS A 377 23.84 -4.27 13.97
CA LYS A 377 24.93 -4.47 14.94
C LYS A 377 24.78 -3.61 16.20
N HIS A 378 24.14 -2.44 16.09
CA HIS A 378 23.94 -1.51 17.21
C HIS A 378 22.58 -1.64 17.90
N LEU A 379 21.65 -2.41 17.32
CA LEU A 379 20.30 -2.60 17.85
C LEU A 379 20.14 -3.98 18.47
N SER A 380 19.47 -4.02 19.62
CA SER A 380 19.01 -5.28 20.19
C SER A 380 17.91 -5.92 19.32
N SER A 381 17.82 -7.25 19.37
CA SER A 381 16.87 -8.03 18.56
C SER A 381 15.40 -7.70 18.82
N ASN A 382 15.08 -7.14 19.99
CA ASN A 382 13.72 -6.72 20.36
C ASN A 382 13.24 -5.43 19.66
N ILE A 383 14.14 -4.67 19.01
CA ILE A 383 13.74 -3.55 18.14
C ILE A 383 13.71 -4.08 16.70
N PRO A 384 12.53 -4.44 16.16
CA PRO A 384 12.41 -4.96 14.80
C PRO A 384 12.83 -3.92 13.75
N ILE A 385 13.39 -4.41 12.65
CA ILE A 385 13.64 -3.61 11.44
C ILE A 385 12.63 -4.00 10.37
N ILE A 386 12.07 -3.00 9.70
CA ILE A 386 11.41 -3.17 8.41
C ILE A 386 12.38 -2.70 7.32
N GLY A 387 12.74 -3.58 6.38
CA GLY A 387 13.61 -3.24 5.26
C GLY A 387 12.84 -2.58 4.11
N CYS A 388 13.32 -1.45 3.58
CA CYS A 388 12.62 -0.71 2.52
C CYS A 388 13.60 -0.13 1.48
N GLY A 389 13.99 -0.91 0.47
CA GLY A 389 14.85 -0.39 -0.60
C GLY A 389 15.17 -1.41 -1.70
N GLY A 390 14.64 -1.21 -2.90
CA GLY A 390 15.01 -2.01 -4.08
C GLY A 390 14.61 -3.49 -4.04
N ILE A 391 13.57 -3.82 -3.27
CA ILE A 391 13.03 -5.18 -3.17
C ILE A 391 12.07 -5.41 -4.33
N SER A 392 12.39 -6.39 -5.19
CA SER A 392 11.63 -6.71 -6.41
C SER A 392 11.38 -8.22 -6.62
N SER A 393 11.96 -9.05 -5.76
CA SER A 393 11.88 -10.50 -5.77
C SER A 393 11.87 -11.08 -4.35
N GLY A 394 11.49 -12.34 -4.22
CA GLY A 394 11.59 -13.09 -2.97
C GLY A 394 13.04 -13.25 -2.52
N LYS A 395 13.98 -13.45 -3.45
CA LYS A 395 15.42 -13.47 -3.14
C LYS A 395 15.89 -12.18 -2.48
N ASP A 396 15.46 -11.01 -2.99
CA ASP A 396 15.75 -9.73 -2.34
C ASP A 396 15.20 -9.70 -0.91
N ALA A 397 13.96 -10.15 -0.72
CA ALA A 397 13.34 -10.19 0.61
C ALA A 397 14.09 -11.11 1.59
N ILE A 398 14.56 -12.28 1.12
CA ILE A 398 15.39 -13.20 1.90
C ILE A 398 16.71 -12.55 2.32
N GLU A 399 17.37 -11.82 1.42
CA GLU A 399 18.60 -11.08 1.76
C GLU A 399 18.35 -10.06 2.89
N TYR A 400 17.23 -9.32 2.81
CA TYR A 400 16.82 -8.41 3.88
C TYR A 400 16.54 -9.14 5.19
N ALA A 401 15.85 -10.27 5.16
CA ALA A 401 15.56 -11.08 6.33
C ALA A 401 16.85 -11.56 7.02
N ARG A 402 17.76 -12.17 6.24
CA ARG A 402 19.06 -12.65 6.73
C ARG A 402 19.90 -11.53 7.32
N ALA A 403 19.84 -10.32 6.75
CA ALA A 403 20.49 -9.13 7.30
C ALA A 403 19.85 -8.60 8.61
N GLY A 404 18.67 -9.10 8.98
CA GLY A 404 17.99 -8.80 10.25
C GLY A 404 16.65 -8.08 10.13
N ALA A 405 16.09 -7.93 8.93
CA ALA A 405 14.76 -7.37 8.73
C ALA A 405 13.68 -8.37 9.19
N SER A 406 12.75 -7.92 10.03
CA SER A 406 11.59 -8.72 10.44
C SER A 406 10.48 -8.72 9.39
N MET A 407 10.38 -7.65 8.60
CA MET A 407 9.46 -7.50 7.46
C MET A 407 10.12 -6.67 6.37
N VAL A 408 9.54 -6.67 5.18
CA VAL A 408 10.00 -5.89 4.02
C VAL A 408 8.90 -5.03 3.43
N GLN A 409 9.29 -3.90 2.86
CA GLN A 409 8.40 -2.97 2.15
C GLN A 409 8.77 -2.85 0.67
N VAL A 410 7.73 -2.87 -0.16
CA VAL A 410 7.81 -2.74 -1.62
C VAL A 410 7.21 -1.40 -2.02
N TYR A 411 7.76 -0.79 -3.07
CA TYR A 411 7.15 0.37 -3.75
C TYR A 411 7.45 0.30 -5.23
N THR A 412 8.73 0.49 -5.60
CA THR A 412 9.12 0.68 -7.01
C THR A 412 8.70 -0.50 -7.87
N ALA A 413 8.83 -1.73 -7.36
CA ALA A 413 8.40 -2.92 -8.09
C ALA A 413 6.87 -2.95 -8.36
N LEU A 414 6.01 -2.40 -7.49
CA LEU A 414 4.57 -2.25 -7.80
C LEU A 414 4.35 -1.32 -9.00
N GLY A 415 5.16 -0.27 -9.13
CA GLY A 415 5.11 0.65 -10.26
C GLY A 415 5.58 0.06 -11.59
N TYR A 416 6.29 -1.09 -11.58
CA TYR A 416 6.78 -1.79 -12.77
C TYR A 416 6.01 -3.09 -13.04
N ASP A 417 5.92 -3.98 -12.06
CA ASP A 417 5.30 -5.31 -12.18
C ASP A 417 3.77 -5.24 -12.03
N GLY A 418 3.24 -4.18 -11.44
CA GLY A 418 1.79 -4.02 -11.19
C GLY A 418 1.29 -4.84 -10.00
N PRO A 419 -0.05 -5.04 -9.91
CA PRO A 419 -0.70 -5.64 -8.74
C PRO A 419 -0.18 -7.02 -8.32
N VAL A 420 0.42 -7.79 -9.23
CA VAL A 420 0.95 -9.14 -8.97
C VAL A 420 2.13 -9.16 -7.99
N VAL A 421 2.81 -8.03 -7.78
CA VAL A 421 4.13 -7.99 -7.13
C VAL A 421 4.15 -8.61 -5.74
N ALA A 422 3.12 -8.40 -4.92
CA ALA A 422 3.07 -8.97 -3.58
C ALA A 422 2.90 -10.48 -3.63
N HIS A 423 2.01 -10.98 -4.50
CA HIS A 423 1.82 -12.41 -4.74
C HIS A 423 3.13 -13.06 -5.19
N LYS A 424 3.77 -12.51 -6.24
CA LYS A 424 5.05 -12.97 -6.77
C LYS A 424 6.12 -13.10 -5.68
N ILE A 425 6.36 -12.04 -4.93
CA ILE A 425 7.39 -12.03 -3.87
C ILE A 425 7.09 -13.08 -2.80
N LYS A 426 5.82 -13.23 -2.37
CA LYS A 426 5.45 -14.26 -1.38
C LYS A 426 5.75 -15.68 -1.87
N GLN A 427 5.41 -15.99 -3.12
CA GLN A 427 5.68 -17.32 -3.69
C GLN A 427 7.18 -17.58 -3.83
N GLU A 428 7.94 -16.58 -4.28
CA GLU A 428 9.40 -16.67 -4.36
C GLU A 428 10.04 -16.82 -2.97
N ILE A 429 9.56 -16.12 -1.94
CA ILE A 429 10.01 -16.32 -0.54
C ILE A 429 9.75 -17.77 -0.11
N LEU A 430 8.56 -18.30 -0.36
CA LEU A 430 8.23 -19.69 0.03
C LEU A 430 9.14 -20.72 -0.63
N ALA A 431 9.46 -20.52 -1.92
CA ALA A 431 10.39 -21.38 -2.63
C ALA A 431 11.80 -21.32 -2.00
N GLU A 432 12.29 -20.13 -1.67
CA GLU A 432 13.61 -19.92 -1.05
C GLU A 432 13.68 -20.42 0.40
N LEU A 433 12.58 -20.40 1.15
CA LEU A 433 12.53 -20.89 2.53
C LEU A 433 12.76 -22.40 2.64
N ASN A 434 12.46 -23.16 1.58
CA ASN A 434 12.68 -24.61 1.50
C ASN A 434 12.23 -25.38 2.77
N GLY A 435 11.00 -25.12 3.21
CA GLY A 435 10.39 -25.76 4.38
C GLY A 435 10.67 -25.09 5.74
N LYS A 436 11.51 -24.05 5.79
CA LYS A 436 11.69 -23.21 7.00
C LYS A 436 10.57 -22.16 7.09
N ARG A 437 10.40 -21.53 8.26
CA ARG A 437 9.55 -20.33 8.38
C ARG A 437 10.40 -19.07 8.20
N TRP A 438 9.76 -17.99 7.75
CA TRP A 438 10.36 -16.67 7.62
C TRP A 438 11.08 -16.23 8.90
N VAL A 439 10.43 -16.40 10.05
CA VAL A 439 11.00 -16.02 11.36
C VAL A 439 12.26 -16.80 11.71
N ASP A 440 12.46 -17.98 11.13
CA ASP A 440 13.60 -18.84 11.43
C ASP A 440 14.87 -18.40 10.69
N ILE A 441 14.79 -17.49 9.70
CA ILE A 441 15.95 -17.00 8.94
C ILE A 441 16.38 -15.57 9.29
N ILE A 442 15.59 -14.85 10.09
CA ILE A 442 15.87 -13.44 10.43
C ILE A 442 17.22 -13.33 11.14
N GLY A 443 18.12 -12.50 10.62
CA GLY A 443 19.45 -12.25 11.21
C GLY A 443 20.45 -13.41 11.07
N LYS A 444 20.14 -14.43 10.27
CA LYS A 444 21.02 -15.57 10.01
C LYS A 444 21.68 -15.40 8.63
N GLU A 445 22.75 -14.62 8.59
CA GLU A 445 23.60 -14.57 7.39
C GLU A 445 24.30 -15.93 7.21
N GLU A 446 24.27 -16.43 5.97
CA GLU A 446 24.97 -17.67 5.56
C GLU A 446 26.41 -17.39 5.16
#